data_AF-A0A1B6FZQ4-F1
#
_entry.id   AF-A0A1B6FZQ4-F1
#
_cell.length_a   1.000
_cell.length_b   1.000
_cell.length_c   1.000
_cell.angle_alpha   90.00
_cell.angle_beta   90.00
_cell.angle_gamma   90.00
#
_symmetry.space_group_name_H-M   'P 1'
#
loop_
_entity.id
_entity.type
_entity.pdbx_description
1 polymer ?
#
loop_
_entity_poly.entity_id
_entity_poly.type
_entity_poly.pdbx_seq_one_letter_code
_entity_poly.pdbx_strand_id
1 'polypeptide(L)'
;MQCVTPVCALVLAMVVHTANSEQGTNHGFSDGKEAEKENQRWKVVCYFTQWSKWRQGVGKYTTNNIDPHLCTHIIFAFAKIENYKLVPLESSDLQVYKLLMRFKVINPNLKILIAVGGYSAGSA
;
A
#
# COMPACT_ATOMS: atom_id res chain seq x y z
N MET A 1 21.93 47.22 3.18
CA MET A 1 20.53 46.83 3.44
C MET A 1 19.91 46.45 2.10
N GLN A 2 20.09 45.18 1.73
CA GLN A 2 19.03 44.18 1.50
C GLN A 2 18.19 44.49 0.25
N CYS A 3 18.55 43.87 -0.90
CA CYS A 3 18.13 42.53 -1.34
C CYS A 3 16.61 42.42 -1.50
N VAL A 4 16.17 42.86 -2.69
CA VAL A 4 14.90 42.49 -3.30
C VAL A 4 15.15 41.19 -4.09
N THR A 5 14.26 40.21 -3.94
CA THR A 5 14.25 38.88 -4.56
C THR A 5 14.43 38.93 -6.09
N PRO A 6 15.19 37.98 -6.69
CA PRO A 6 14.56 36.95 -7.51
C PRO A 6 15.41 35.67 -7.70
N VAL A 7 15.03 34.52 -7.14
CA VAL A 7 15.57 33.22 -7.64
C VAL A 7 14.44 32.19 -7.72
N CYS A 8 13.50 32.45 -8.62
CA CYS A 8 12.52 31.49 -9.10
C CYS A 8 13.04 30.72 -10.34
N ALA A 9 14.37 30.62 -10.51
CA ALA A 9 14.99 30.22 -11.78
C ALA A 9 16.15 29.19 -11.67
N LEU A 10 16.20 28.34 -10.63
CA LEU A 10 17.17 27.23 -10.53
C LEU A 10 16.50 25.84 -10.67
N VAL A 11 15.70 25.75 -11.73
CA VAL A 11 15.59 24.66 -12.69
C VAL A 11 16.70 23.56 -12.60
N LEU A 12 16.27 22.34 -12.28
CA LEU A 12 16.51 21.10 -13.07
C LEU A 12 17.95 20.56 -13.30
N ALA A 13 19.00 20.95 -12.59
CA ALA A 13 20.36 20.48 -12.90
C ALA A 13 20.96 19.34 -12.03
N MET A 14 20.31 18.86 -10.97
CA MET A 14 20.95 17.85 -10.09
C MET A 14 20.82 16.39 -10.55
N VAL A 15 20.23 16.13 -11.72
CA VAL A 15 19.98 14.76 -12.20
C VAL A 15 21.13 14.18 -13.05
N VAL A 16 22.16 14.95 -13.44
CA VAL A 16 23.09 14.49 -14.52
C VAL A 16 24.56 14.28 -14.13
N HIS A 17 25.02 14.60 -12.91
CA HIS A 17 26.43 14.39 -12.57
C HIS A 17 26.62 13.57 -11.29
N THR A 18 26.72 12.26 -11.45
CA THR A 18 27.88 11.44 -11.04
C THR A 18 27.61 9.96 -11.32
N ALA A 19 27.90 9.54 -12.54
CA ALA A 19 28.32 8.17 -12.80
C ALA A 19 29.85 8.13 -12.66
N ASN A 20 30.38 7.59 -11.56
CA ASN A 20 31.59 6.77 -11.62
C ASN A 20 31.83 5.96 -10.34
N SER A 21 32.36 4.78 -10.57
CA SER A 21 32.64 3.69 -9.66
C SER A 21 33.66 3.99 -8.56
N GLU A 22 33.42 3.45 -7.37
CA GLU A 22 34.48 3.15 -6.40
C GLU A 22 34.40 1.66 -6.03
N GLN A 23 35.41 0.89 -6.46
CA GLN A 23 35.74 -0.41 -5.90
C GLN A 23 36.56 -0.16 -4.63
N GLY A 24 35.97 -0.47 -3.47
CA GLY A 24 36.67 -0.51 -2.17
C GLY A 24 36.82 -1.94 -1.69
N THR A 25 38.05 -2.34 -1.34
CA THR A 25 38.45 -3.68 -0.95
C THR A 25 38.29 -4.00 0.54
N ASN A 26 37.94 -5.27 0.80
CA ASN A 26 38.34 -6.16 1.91
C ASN A 26 37.76 -6.03 3.33
N HIS A 27 37.25 -7.20 3.76
CA HIS A 27 37.20 -7.82 5.09
C HIS A 27 36.07 -7.46 6.06
N GLY A 28 35.18 -8.44 6.26
CA GLY A 28 34.44 -8.61 7.51
C GLY A 28 32.98 -9.04 7.33
N PHE A 29 32.67 -10.22 7.87
CA PHE A 29 31.35 -10.67 8.32
C PHE A 29 30.34 -11.17 7.27
N SER A 30 30.27 -12.50 7.14
CA SER A 30 29.24 -13.22 6.41
C SER A 30 28.00 -13.40 7.28
N ASP A 31 27.08 -12.45 7.19
CA ASP A 31 25.71 -12.58 7.68
C ASP A 31 24.73 -12.61 6.49
N GLY A 32 24.07 -13.76 6.30
CA GLY A 32 22.63 -13.85 6.02
C GLY A 32 21.99 -13.09 4.84
N LYS A 33 22.72 -12.58 3.86
CA LYS A 33 22.13 -11.87 2.69
C LYS A 33 21.60 -12.79 1.58
N GLU A 34 20.72 -13.73 1.92
CA GLU A 34 19.93 -14.47 0.91
C GLU A 34 18.43 -14.15 0.95
N ALA A 35 17.93 -13.36 1.90
CA ALA A 35 16.52 -12.97 1.98
C ALA A 35 16.19 -11.60 1.34
N GLU A 36 17.18 -10.85 0.83
CA GLU A 36 16.97 -9.48 0.34
C GLU A 36 17.01 -9.34 -1.19
N LYS A 37 17.04 -10.48 -1.90
CA LYS A 37 17.02 -10.54 -3.37
C LYS A 37 15.69 -11.04 -3.93
N GLU A 38 14.58 -10.87 -3.21
CA GLU A 38 13.28 -10.83 -3.87
C GLU A 38 13.18 -9.51 -4.62
N ASN A 39 13.48 -9.57 -5.93
CA ASN A 39 13.19 -8.61 -6.99
C ASN A 39 12.45 -7.34 -6.51
N GLN A 40 13.16 -6.20 -6.40
CA GLN A 40 12.65 -4.90 -5.97
C GLN A 40 11.57 -4.38 -6.95
N ARG A 41 10.39 -4.99 -6.89
CA ARG A 41 9.21 -4.64 -7.66
C ARG A 41 8.39 -3.67 -6.84
N TRP A 42 8.07 -2.52 -7.44
CA TRP A 42 7.21 -1.51 -6.83
C TRP A 42 5.90 -2.14 -6.34
N LYS A 43 5.49 -1.76 -5.11
CA LYS A 43 4.24 -2.22 -4.52
C LYS A 43 3.13 -1.25 -4.86
N VAL A 44 2.01 -1.78 -5.37
CA VAL A 44 0.76 -1.02 -5.56
C VAL A 44 -0.22 -1.48 -4.49
N VAL A 45 -0.51 -0.60 -3.54
CA VAL A 45 -1.32 -0.89 -2.35
C VAL A 45 -2.69 -0.22 -2.51
N CYS A 46 -3.73 -1.03 -2.63
CA CYS A 46 -5.09 -0.57 -2.90
C CYS A 46 -5.96 -0.73 -1.67
N TYR A 47 -6.58 0.36 -1.23
CA TYR A 47 -7.61 0.32 -0.20
C TYR A 47 -8.96 0.00 -0.82
N PHE A 48 -9.60 -1.07 -0.34
CA PHE A 48 -10.98 -1.40 -0.69
C PHE A 48 -11.90 -1.07 0.47
N THR A 49 -12.96 -0.32 0.20
CA THR A 49 -13.90 0.16 1.21
C THR A 49 -15.28 -0.44 0.98
N GLN A 50 -15.80 -1.18 1.97
CA GLN A 50 -17.06 -1.90 1.82
C GLN A 50 -18.26 -0.97 1.56
N TRP A 51 -18.28 0.22 2.18
CA TRP A 51 -19.39 1.18 2.02
C TRP A 51 -19.50 1.75 0.60
N SER A 52 -18.50 1.54 -0.27
CA SER A 52 -18.59 1.90 -1.69
C SER A 52 -19.73 1.19 -2.43
N LYS A 53 -20.25 0.06 -1.88
CA LYS A 53 -21.44 -0.65 -2.39
C LYS A 53 -22.72 0.19 -2.38
N TRP A 54 -22.77 1.22 -1.53
CA TRP A 54 -23.94 2.09 -1.35
C TRP A 54 -23.95 3.31 -2.26
N ARG A 55 -22.86 3.57 -2.98
CA ARG A 55 -22.81 4.65 -3.97
C ARG A 55 -23.75 4.33 -5.14
N GLN A 56 -24.25 5.37 -5.80
CA GLN A 56 -25.20 5.26 -6.90
C GLN A 56 -24.50 5.40 -8.28
N GLY A 57 -25.14 4.86 -9.31
CA GLY A 57 -24.66 4.94 -10.69
C GLY A 57 -23.24 4.39 -10.87
N VAL A 58 -22.43 5.08 -11.65
CA VAL A 58 -21.04 4.71 -11.97
C VAL A 58 -20.10 4.73 -10.75
N GLY A 59 -20.51 5.36 -9.65
CA GLY A 59 -19.74 5.38 -8.41
C GLY A 59 -19.88 4.13 -7.55
N LYS A 60 -20.86 3.25 -7.86
CA LYS A 60 -21.08 1.99 -7.14
C LYS A 60 -19.90 1.05 -7.38
N TYR A 61 -19.26 0.61 -6.31
CA TYR A 61 -18.12 -0.29 -6.39
C TYR A 61 -18.30 -1.45 -5.41
N THR A 62 -18.03 -2.66 -5.89
CA THR A 62 -18.22 -3.91 -5.16
C THR A 62 -17.02 -4.83 -5.40
N THR A 63 -16.96 -5.97 -4.72
CA THR A 63 -15.89 -6.96 -4.95
C THR A 63 -15.79 -7.41 -6.39
N ASN A 64 -16.90 -7.43 -7.14
CA ASN A 64 -16.93 -7.85 -8.55
C ASN A 64 -16.20 -6.87 -9.48
N ASN A 65 -15.92 -5.65 -9.01
CA ASN A 65 -15.23 -4.62 -9.79
C ASN A 65 -13.71 -4.64 -9.57
N ILE A 66 -13.20 -5.51 -8.70
CA ILE A 66 -11.78 -5.60 -8.38
C ILE A 66 -11.10 -6.48 -9.42
N ASP A 67 -10.06 -5.94 -10.05
CA ASP A 67 -9.10 -6.71 -10.84
C ASP A 67 -7.99 -7.27 -9.91
N PRO A 68 -7.85 -8.61 -9.77
CA PRO A 68 -6.83 -9.23 -8.93
C PRO A 68 -5.37 -8.95 -9.32
N HIS A 69 -5.12 -8.42 -10.52
CA HIS A 69 -3.76 -8.15 -11.02
C HIS A 69 -3.36 -6.68 -10.96
N LEU A 70 -4.30 -5.77 -10.70
CA LEU A 70 -4.03 -4.33 -10.65
C LEU A 70 -3.14 -3.93 -9.46
N CYS A 71 -3.35 -4.59 -8.33
CA CYS A 71 -2.68 -4.26 -7.07
C CYS A 71 -1.77 -5.42 -6.62
N THR A 72 -0.66 -5.11 -5.96
CA THR A 72 0.15 -6.13 -5.28
C THR A 72 -0.37 -6.42 -3.88
N HIS A 73 -1.01 -5.43 -3.25
CA HIS A 73 -1.63 -5.54 -1.93
C HIS A 73 -3.03 -4.94 -1.97
N ILE A 74 -4.02 -5.65 -1.43
CA ILE A 74 -5.35 -5.12 -1.13
C ILE A 74 -5.50 -4.99 0.38
N ILE A 75 -5.91 -3.82 0.83
CA ILE A 75 -6.23 -3.53 2.23
C ILE A 75 -7.73 -3.33 2.33
N PHE A 76 -8.43 -4.23 3.02
CA PHE A 76 -9.83 -4.02 3.36
C PHE A 76 -9.94 -2.97 4.47
N ALA A 77 -10.70 -1.91 4.24
CA ALA A 77 -10.99 -0.85 5.18
C ALA A 77 -12.50 -0.89 5.52
N PHE A 78 -12.90 -1.06 6.78
CA PHE A 78 -12.09 -1.28 7.99
C PHE A 78 -12.71 -2.37 8.87
N ALA A 79 -11.90 -2.97 9.74
CA ALA A 79 -12.36 -3.67 10.94
C ALA A 79 -12.25 -2.73 12.16
N LYS A 80 -12.82 -3.15 13.30
CA LYS A 80 -12.79 -2.38 14.56
C LYS A 80 -12.23 -3.22 15.71
N ILE A 81 -11.84 -2.55 16.80
CA ILE A 81 -11.55 -3.20 18.07
C ILE A 81 -12.76 -3.07 18.97
N GLU A 82 -13.21 -4.18 19.54
CA GLU A 82 -14.29 -4.23 20.52
C GLU A 82 -13.87 -5.18 21.64
N ASN A 83 -13.93 -4.73 22.90
CA ASN A 83 -13.47 -5.50 24.06
C ASN A 83 -12.04 -6.07 23.88
N TYR A 84 -11.11 -5.23 23.41
CA TYR A 84 -9.71 -5.59 23.12
C TYR A 84 -9.53 -6.71 22.08
N LYS A 85 -10.56 -6.97 21.26
CA LYS A 85 -10.53 -7.99 20.20
C LYS A 85 -10.79 -7.36 18.85
N LEU A 86 -10.12 -7.90 17.83
CA LEU A 86 -10.39 -7.58 16.44
C LEU A 86 -11.74 -8.17 16.03
N VAL A 87 -12.65 -7.32 15.59
CA VAL A 87 -13.98 -7.72 15.12
C VAL A 87 -14.32 -6.99 13.80
N PRO A 88 -15.17 -7.56 12.94
CA PRO A 88 -15.62 -6.85 11.74
C PRO A 88 -16.40 -5.58 12.08
N LEU A 89 -16.41 -4.60 11.16
CA LEU A 89 -17.18 -3.37 11.35
C LEU A 89 -18.68 -3.65 11.18
N GLU A 90 -19.05 -4.38 10.14
CA GLU A 90 -20.38 -4.97 9.93
C GLU A 90 -20.28 -6.51 9.88
N SER A 91 -21.31 -7.22 10.36
CA SER A 91 -21.37 -8.69 10.23
C SER A 91 -21.26 -9.16 8.76
N SER A 92 -21.73 -8.34 7.82
CA SER A 92 -21.65 -8.60 6.38
C SER A 92 -20.21 -8.61 5.83
N ASP A 93 -19.26 -8.02 6.53
CA ASP A 93 -17.85 -7.93 6.10
C ASP A 93 -17.18 -9.31 6.06
N LEU A 94 -17.61 -10.25 6.90
CA LEU A 94 -17.08 -11.61 6.91
C LEU A 94 -17.25 -12.31 5.56
N GLN A 95 -18.36 -12.04 4.86
CA GLN A 95 -18.57 -12.58 3.52
C GLN A 95 -17.61 -11.94 2.52
N VAL A 96 -17.34 -10.64 2.67
CA VAL A 96 -16.40 -9.92 1.81
C VAL A 96 -14.97 -10.37 2.03
N TYR A 97 -14.55 -10.65 3.26
CA TYR A 97 -13.23 -11.21 3.56
C TYR A 97 -13.01 -12.53 2.81
N LYS A 98 -14.00 -13.42 2.85
CA LYS A 98 -13.96 -14.68 2.11
C LYS A 98 -13.86 -14.46 0.60
N LEU A 99 -14.61 -13.50 0.07
CA LEU A 99 -14.57 -13.17 -1.37
C LEU A 99 -13.20 -12.62 -1.78
N LEU A 100 -12.64 -11.67 -1.03
CA LEU A 100 -11.30 -11.13 -1.32
C LEU A 100 -10.25 -12.24 -1.28
N MET A 101 -10.31 -13.14 -0.30
CA MET A 101 -9.37 -14.25 -0.19
C MET A 101 -9.37 -15.18 -1.42
N ARG A 102 -10.48 -15.31 -2.13
CA ARG A 102 -10.55 -16.11 -3.38
C ARG A 102 -9.71 -15.53 -4.51
N PHE A 103 -9.40 -14.22 -4.49
CA PHE A 103 -8.51 -13.64 -5.49
C PHE A 103 -7.10 -14.21 -5.45
N LYS A 104 -6.67 -14.80 -4.33
CA LYS A 104 -5.39 -15.52 -4.25
C LYS A 104 -5.34 -16.79 -5.11
N VAL A 105 -6.50 -17.36 -5.49
CA VAL A 105 -6.55 -18.47 -6.45
C VAL A 105 -6.15 -17.99 -7.84
N ILE A 106 -6.55 -16.75 -8.20
CA ILE A 106 -6.28 -16.15 -9.51
C ILE A 106 -4.88 -15.52 -9.54
N ASN A 107 -4.50 -14.81 -8.46
CA ASN A 107 -3.20 -14.20 -8.29
C ASN A 107 -2.59 -14.63 -6.93
N PRO A 108 -1.82 -15.74 -6.88
CA PRO A 108 -1.20 -16.23 -5.64
C PRO A 108 -0.22 -15.26 -4.98
N ASN A 109 0.33 -14.32 -5.77
CA ASN A 109 1.26 -13.31 -5.28
C ASN A 109 0.54 -12.14 -4.58
N LEU A 110 -0.77 -12.00 -4.76
CA LEU A 110 -1.58 -10.95 -4.15
C LEU A 110 -1.58 -11.07 -2.63
N LYS A 111 -1.21 -9.98 -1.95
CA LYS A 111 -1.31 -9.88 -0.49
C LYS A 111 -2.63 -9.20 -0.11
N ILE A 112 -3.28 -9.72 0.91
CA ILE A 112 -4.56 -9.21 1.40
C ILE A 112 -4.42 -8.95 2.88
N LEU A 113 -4.74 -7.73 3.29
CA LEU A 113 -4.65 -7.25 4.66
C LEU A 113 -5.98 -6.59 5.07
N ILE A 114 -6.18 -6.43 6.37
CA ILE A 114 -7.31 -5.71 6.95
C ILE A 114 -6.76 -4.51 7.72
N ALA A 115 -7.28 -3.33 7.45
CA ALA A 115 -7.00 -2.14 8.23
C ALA A 115 -7.98 -2.01 9.40
N VAL A 116 -7.48 -1.53 10.53
CA VAL A 116 -8.27 -1.26 11.74
C VAL A 116 -8.15 0.23 12.06
N GLY A 117 -9.27 0.89 12.36
CA GLY A 117 -9.30 2.32 12.66
C GLY A 117 -10.00 3.13 11.55
N GLY A 118 -9.35 4.18 11.07
CA GLY A 118 -9.94 5.17 10.16
C GLY A 118 -10.57 6.35 10.91
N TYR A 119 -10.99 7.39 10.17
CA TYR A 119 -11.46 8.65 10.77
C TYR A 119 -12.61 8.46 11.76
N SER A 120 -13.60 7.63 11.42
CA SER A 120 -14.77 7.38 12.26
C SER A 120 -14.48 6.57 13.53
N ALA A 121 -13.32 5.92 13.63
CA ALA A 121 -12.93 5.23 14.86
C ALA A 121 -12.56 6.20 15.99
N GLY A 122 -12.25 7.47 15.66
CA GLY A 122 -11.81 8.48 16.62
C GLY A 122 -10.41 8.22 17.18
N SER A 123 -9.93 9.17 17.97
CA SER A 123 -8.71 9.03 18.78
C SER A 123 -9.09 8.58 20.20
N ALA A 124 -8.21 7.80 20.83
CA ALA A 124 -8.31 7.44 22.25
C ALA A 124 -7.80 8.58 23.15
#